data_AF-A0A8U0MWP4-F1
#
_entry.id   AF-A0A8U0MWP4-F1
#
_cell.length_a   1.000
_cell.length_b   1.000
_cell.length_c   1.000
_cell.angle_alpha   90.00
_cell.angle_beta   90.00
_cell.angle_gamma   90.00
#
_symmetry.space_group_name_H-M   'P 1'
#
loop_
_entity.id
_entity.type
_entity.pdbx_description
1 polymer ?
#
loop_
_entity_poly.entity_id
_entity_poly.type
_entity_poly.pdbx_seq_one_letter_code
_entity_poly.pdbx_strand_id
1 'polypeptide(L)'
;MAPQRGPLLLLALSLGLAGAQKTLDDVPVQPGFNAHEVEGRWLTVQLAASRAHLVSPDDPLRLGLHSIWTRGEDVEFVLFWTGEGVCQGVNITVHPTGLQGRYQGSLVGGTSMHVCFVSADYSSLILYIRLEDAGEVTSLWALLARRTRGDPKWRQKFLEYADRFHLQKAPVFNLDARCPAAEA
;
A
#
# COMPACT_ATOMS: atom_id res chain seq x y z
N MET A 1 -17.46 60.50 10.60
CA MET A 1 -18.01 59.12 10.46
C MET A 1 -17.47 58.53 9.18
N ALA A 2 -16.67 57.46 9.28
CA ALA A 2 -16.17 56.69 8.15
C ALA A 2 -16.39 55.21 8.50
N PRO A 3 -17.01 54.39 7.63
CA PRO A 3 -17.25 52.99 7.95
C PRO A 3 -15.99 52.16 7.68
N GLN A 4 -15.61 51.35 8.68
CA GLN A 4 -14.54 50.36 8.58
C GLN A 4 -14.88 49.31 7.52
N ARG A 5 -14.00 49.15 6.53
CA ARG A 5 -13.98 48.02 5.60
C ARG A 5 -12.90 47.03 6.04
N GLY A 6 -13.28 46.08 6.87
CA GLY A 6 -12.47 44.91 7.27
C GLY A 6 -13.22 44.19 8.38
N PRO A 7 -13.75 42.98 8.15
CA PRO A 7 -12.91 41.78 8.21
C PRO A 7 -13.39 40.60 7.31
N LEU A 8 -14.17 40.86 6.24
CA LEU A 8 -14.82 39.78 5.47
C LEU A 8 -13.88 38.97 4.56
N LEU A 9 -12.70 39.49 4.21
CA LEU A 9 -11.74 38.80 3.33
C LEU A 9 -10.91 37.72 4.05
N LEU A 10 -10.87 37.71 5.39
CA LEU A 10 -10.10 36.71 6.15
C LEU A 10 -10.88 35.42 6.41
N LEU A 11 -12.22 35.45 6.33
CA LEU A 11 -13.07 34.27 6.56
C LEU A 11 -13.15 33.32 5.36
N ALA A 12 -12.81 33.78 4.14
CA ALA A 12 -12.81 32.95 2.95
C ALA A 12 -11.53 32.12 2.79
N LEU A 13 -10.44 32.45 3.49
CA LEU A 13 -9.14 31.77 3.36
C LEU A 13 -8.97 30.54 4.29
N SER A 14 -9.83 30.35 5.28
CA SER A 14 -9.70 29.25 6.25
C SER A 14 -10.49 27.98 5.87
N LEU A 15 -11.38 28.04 4.87
CA LEU A 15 -12.23 26.92 4.47
C LEU A 15 -11.70 26.10 3.25
N GLY A 16 -10.44 26.31 2.86
CA GLY A 16 -9.85 25.64 1.69
C GLY A 16 -8.91 24.47 2.00
N LEU A 17 -8.69 24.12 3.27
CA LEU A 17 -7.69 23.13 3.68
C LEU A 17 -8.30 21.87 4.32
N ALA A 18 -9.54 21.52 3.98
CA ALA A 18 -9.96 20.13 4.06
C ALA A 18 -9.30 19.43 2.87
N GLY A 19 -8.05 18.96 3.06
CA GLY A 19 -7.39 18.14 2.06
C GLY A 19 -8.34 17.01 1.68
N ALA A 20 -8.75 16.97 0.41
CA ALA A 20 -9.54 15.88 -0.12
C ALA A 20 -8.70 14.61 0.03
N GLN A 21 -8.90 13.87 1.13
CA GLN A 21 -8.39 12.53 1.26
C GLN A 21 -9.06 11.74 0.15
N LYS A 22 -8.28 11.37 -0.87
CA LYS A 22 -8.76 10.57 -1.99
C LYS A 22 -9.42 9.31 -1.43
N THR A 23 -10.64 9.04 -1.86
CA THR A 23 -11.41 7.90 -1.35
C THR A 23 -10.90 6.62 -1.99
N LEU A 24 -11.31 5.47 -1.46
CA LEU A 24 -11.08 4.16 -2.10
C LEU A 24 -11.54 4.14 -3.56
N ASP A 25 -12.53 4.96 -3.94
CA ASP A 25 -13.08 5.01 -5.30
C ASP A 25 -12.15 5.68 -6.30
N ASP A 26 -11.25 6.56 -5.84
CA ASP A 26 -10.24 7.21 -6.68
C ASP A 26 -9.09 6.25 -7.05
N VAL A 27 -9.00 5.10 -6.39
CA VAL A 27 -7.93 4.12 -6.61
C VAL A 27 -8.31 3.20 -7.78
N PRO A 28 -7.52 3.21 -8.87
CA PRO A 28 -7.81 2.35 -10.01
C PRO A 28 -7.62 0.88 -9.65
N VAL A 29 -8.34 0.02 -10.37
CA VAL A 29 -8.29 -1.44 -10.23
C VAL A 29 -7.82 -2.03 -11.56
N GLN A 30 -7.01 -3.09 -11.51
CA GLN A 30 -6.60 -3.84 -12.69
C GLN A 30 -7.84 -4.43 -13.41
N PRO A 31 -8.12 -4.04 -14.67
CA PRO A 31 -9.21 -4.63 -15.44
C PRO A 31 -8.98 -6.12 -15.65
N GLY A 32 -10.03 -6.94 -15.48
CA GLY A 32 -9.94 -8.38 -15.68
C GLY A 32 -9.04 -9.08 -14.68
N PHE A 33 -8.81 -8.48 -13.51
CA PHE A 33 -7.95 -9.05 -12.47
C PHE A 33 -8.34 -10.48 -12.12
N ASN A 34 -7.35 -11.37 -12.13
CA ASN A 34 -7.45 -12.75 -11.69
C ASN A 34 -6.52 -13.01 -10.50
N ALA A 35 -7.10 -13.39 -9.35
CA ALA A 35 -6.36 -13.66 -8.12
C ALA A 35 -5.39 -14.85 -8.24
N HIS A 36 -5.73 -15.86 -9.06
CA HIS A 36 -4.87 -17.02 -9.24
C HIS A 36 -3.58 -16.68 -10.01
N GLU A 37 -3.62 -15.68 -10.90
CA GLU A 37 -2.45 -15.28 -11.69
C GLU A 37 -1.40 -14.50 -10.87
N VAL A 38 -1.77 -14.00 -9.69
CA VAL A 38 -0.83 -13.35 -8.76
C VAL A 38 -0.21 -14.31 -7.74
N GLU A 39 -0.54 -15.60 -7.74
CA GLU A 39 0.02 -16.56 -6.77
C GLU A 39 1.54 -16.72 -6.87
N GLY A 40 2.18 -17.06 -5.76
CA GLY A 40 3.60 -17.39 -5.67
C GLY A 40 4.47 -16.25 -5.15
N ARG A 41 5.79 -16.37 -5.40
CA ARG A 41 6.82 -15.47 -4.85
C ARG A 41 6.75 -14.07 -5.47
N TRP A 42 6.89 -13.05 -4.62
CA TRP A 42 7.04 -11.65 -4.99
C TRP A 42 8.19 -11.02 -4.22
N LEU A 43 8.76 -9.97 -4.81
CA LEU A 43 9.76 -9.12 -4.19
C LEU A 43 9.19 -7.71 -4.09
N THR A 44 9.20 -7.13 -2.89
CA THR A 44 8.97 -5.69 -2.74
C THR A 44 10.13 -4.93 -3.36
N VAL A 45 9.83 -4.08 -4.34
CA VAL A 45 10.79 -3.22 -5.05
C VAL A 45 10.77 -1.81 -4.49
N GLN A 46 9.58 -1.28 -4.21
CA GLN A 46 9.41 0.08 -3.72
C GLN A 46 8.13 0.23 -2.90
N LEU A 47 8.18 1.08 -1.88
CA LEU A 47 7.04 1.44 -1.05
C LEU A 47 6.79 2.95 -1.08
N ALA A 48 5.54 3.35 -0.91
CA ALA A 48 5.15 4.73 -0.67
C ALA A 48 3.96 4.77 0.29
N ALA A 49 3.94 5.72 1.22
CA ALA A 49 2.88 5.81 2.22
C ALA A 49 2.45 7.25 2.49
N SER A 50 1.22 7.44 2.98
CA SER A 50 0.74 8.75 3.42
C SER A 50 1.44 9.24 4.69
N ARG A 51 2.08 8.34 5.45
CA ARG A 51 2.81 8.63 6.68
C ARG A 51 4.29 8.30 6.51
N ALA A 52 5.16 9.29 6.70
CA ALA A 52 6.59 9.18 6.42
C ALA A 52 7.31 8.09 7.23
N HIS A 53 6.90 7.84 8.48
CA HIS A 53 7.58 6.87 9.33
C HIS A 53 7.49 5.44 8.79
N LEU A 54 6.38 5.06 8.13
CA LEU A 54 6.16 3.71 7.58
C LEU A 54 7.05 3.36 6.38
N VAL A 55 7.67 4.38 5.79
CA VAL A 55 8.60 4.25 4.67
C VAL A 55 10.00 4.72 5.04
N SER A 56 10.21 5.02 6.33
CA SER A 56 11.50 5.43 6.85
C SER A 56 12.46 4.24 6.79
N PRO A 57 13.72 4.46 6.39
CA PRO A 57 14.72 3.44 6.58
C PRO A 57 14.89 3.09 8.07
N ASP A 58 14.70 4.02 8.99
CA ASP A 58 14.88 3.73 10.41
C ASP A 58 13.65 3.08 11.05
N ASP A 59 12.62 2.74 10.26
CA ASP A 59 11.49 1.95 10.74
C ASP A 59 11.98 0.54 11.13
N PRO A 60 11.89 0.14 12.42
CA PRO A 60 12.29 -1.19 12.87
C PRO A 60 11.44 -2.31 12.26
N LEU A 61 10.30 -1.95 11.66
CA LEU A 61 9.27 -2.86 11.16
C LEU A 61 9.12 -2.78 9.64
N ARG A 62 10.23 -2.98 8.92
CA ARG A 62 10.18 -3.06 7.45
C ARG A 62 9.57 -4.39 6.98
N LEU A 63 8.30 -4.35 6.63
CA LEU A 63 7.57 -5.49 6.08
C LEU A 63 7.87 -5.65 4.59
N GLY A 64 8.45 -6.79 4.21
CA GLY A 64 8.58 -7.22 2.82
C GLY A 64 7.51 -8.24 2.48
N LEU A 65 6.81 -8.05 1.36
CA LEU A 65 5.92 -9.08 0.85
C LEU A 65 6.76 -10.23 0.30
N HIS A 66 6.46 -11.45 0.76
CA HIS A 66 7.14 -12.63 0.30
C HIS A 66 6.38 -13.41 -0.76
N SER A 67 5.12 -13.74 -0.49
CA SER A 67 4.29 -14.49 -1.42
C SER A 67 2.82 -14.16 -1.27
N ILE A 68 2.07 -14.40 -2.33
CA ILE A 68 0.61 -14.30 -2.37
C ILE A 68 0.07 -15.69 -2.68
N TRP A 69 -0.98 -16.12 -1.98
CA TRP A 69 -1.66 -17.39 -2.23
C TRP A 69 -3.17 -17.17 -2.24
N THR A 70 -3.90 -17.96 -3.01
CA THR A 70 -5.36 -17.98 -2.96
C THR A 70 -5.85 -19.18 -2.15
N ARG A 71 -6.93 -18.99 -1.40
CA ARG A 71 -7.61 -20.06 -0.65
C ARG A 71 -9.12 -19.95 -0.90
N GLY A 72 -9.60 -20.62 -1.94
CA GLY A 72 -10.94 -20.35 -2.45
C GLY A 72 -10.97 -18.96 -3.06
N GLU A 73 -11.85 -18.08 -2.56
CA GLU A 73 -11.92 -16.68 -3.00
C GLU A 73 -11.05 -15.73 -2.16
N ASP A 74 -10.50 -16.21 -1.05
CA ASP A 74 -9.62 -15.44 -0.17
C ASP A 74 -8.21 -15.32 -0.75
N VAL A 75 -7.52 -14.25 -0.35
CA VAL A 75 -6.11 -14.01 -0.68
C VAL A 75 -5.31 -13.94 0.61
N GLU A 76 -4.25 -14.73 0.69
CA GLU A 76 -3.29 -14.78 1.79
C GLU A 76 -1.97 -14.11 1.36
N PHE A 77 -1.57 -13.07 2.09
CA PHE A 77 -0.25 -12.44 1.98
C PHE A 77 0.67 -13.02 3.04
N VAL A 78 1.81 -13.56 2.60
CA VAL A 78 2.90 -13.94 3.51
C VAL A 78 3.92 -12.81 3.50
N LEU A 79 4.11 -12.17 4.64
CA LEU A 79 5.03 -11.05 4.84
C LEU A 79 6.14 -11.46 5.80
N PHE A 80 7.32 -10.89 5.62
CA PHE A 80 8.42 -11.06 6.55
C PHE A 80 8.88 -9.72 7.10
N TRP A 81 9.10 -9.69 8.41
CA TRP A 81 9.80 -8.58 9.05
C TRP A 81 11.28 -8.65 8.67
N THR A 82 11.83 -7.51 8.23
CA THR A 82 13.23 -7.39 7.81
C THR A 82 13.93 -6.36 8.70
N GLY A 83 14.03 -6.68 10.00
CA GLY A 83 14.76 -5.90 11.02
C GLY A 83 16.02 -6.65 11.50
N GLU A 84 16.85 -6.01 12.32
CA GLU A 84 18.06 -6.65 12.88
C GLU A 84 17.71 -7.97 13.59
N GLY A 85 18.21 -9.09 13.05
CA GLY A 85 18.23 -10.39 13.72
C GLY A 85 16.91 -11.17 13.78
N VAL A 86 15.78 -10.64 13.28
CA VAL A 86 14.48 -11.33 13.36
C VAL A 86 13.85 -11.47 11.98
N CYS A 87 13.92 -12.68 11.43
CA CYS A 87 13.10 -13.09 10.31
C CYS A 87 11.85 -13.80 10.85
N GLN A 88 10.77 -13.05 11.06
CA GLN A 88 9.49 -13.63 11.46
C GLN A 88 8.49 -13.45 10.32
N GLY A 89 7.80 -14.53 9.97
CA GLY A 89 6.71 -14.51 9.00
C GLY A 89 5.40 -14.13 9.68
N VAL A 90 4.59 -13.31 9.01
CA VAL A 90 3.19 -13.08 9.36
C VAL A 90 2.33 -13.33 8.13
N ASN A 91 1.24 -14.06 8.34
CA ASN A 91 0.23 -14.28 7.31
C ASN A 91 -0.93 -13.32 7.54
N ILE A 92 -1.37 -12.68 6.46
CA ILE A 92 -2.53 -11.80 6.47
C ILE A 92 -3.49 -12.30 5.41
N THR A 93 -4.67 -12.75 5.86
CA THR A 93 -5.74 -13.16 4.96
C THR A 93 -6.70 -12.01 4.74
N VAL A 94 -7.10 -11.81 3.48
CA VAL A 94 -8.12 -10.85 3.08
C VAL A 94 -9.20 -11.55 2.26
N HIS A 95 -10.41 -11.04 2.40
CA HIS A 95 -11.64 -11.59 1.85
C HIS A 95 -12.15 -10.71 0.71
N PRO A 96 -12.79 -11.29 -0.31
CA PRO A 96 -13.34 -10.51 -1.42
C PRO A 96 -14.42 -9.54 -0.93
N THR A 97 -14.46 -8.35 -1.52
CA THR A 97 -15.53 -7.35 -1.25
C THR A 97 -16.74 -7.51 -2.16
N GLY A 98 -16.70 -8.45 -3.12
CA GLY A 98 -17.64 -8.56 -4.24
C GLY A 98 -17.29 -7.64 -5.43
N LEU A 99 -16.36 -6.70 -5.26
CA LEU A 99 -15.78 -5.91 -6.34
C LEU A 99 -14.47 -6.55 -6.81
N GLN A 100 -14.32 -6.70 -8.12
CA GLN A 100 -13.11 -7.30 -8.71
C GLN A 100 -11.84 -6.59 -8.22
N GLY A 101 -10.82 -7.38 -7.85
CA GLY A 101 -9.52 -6.86 -7.41
C GLY A 101 -9.52 -6.08 -6.09
N ARG A 102 -10.63 -6.10 -5.34
CA ARG A 102 -10.77 -5.42 -4.05
C ARG A 102 -11.11 -6.41 -2.94
N TYR A 103 -10.30 -6.34 -1.89
CA TYR A 103 -10.37 -7.23 -0.75
C TYR A 103 -10.40 -6.42 0.56
N GLN A 104 -10.86 -7.06 1.62
CA GLN A 104 -10.92 -6.48 2.96
C GLN A 104 -10.49 -7.50 4.02
N GLY A 105 -9.95 -7.03 5.12
CA GLY A 105 -9.59 -7.86 6.26
C GLY A 105 -9.34 -6.99 7.48
N SER A 106 -8.75 -7.59 8.51
CA SER A 106 -8.35 -6.87 9.71
C SER A 106 -6.99 -7.35 10.19
N LEU A 107 -6.21 -6.43 10.75
CA LEU A 107 -4.96 -6.76 11.42
C LEU A 107 -5.21 -7.04 12.90
N VAL A 108 -4.23 -7.68 13.54
CA VAL A 108 -4.21 -7.84 15.00
C VAL A 108 -4.30 -6.47 15.65
N GLY A 109 -5.25 -6.29 16.57
CA GLY A 109 -5.55 -4.99 17.18
C GLY A 109 -6.80 -4.30 16.63
N GLY A 110 -7.46 -4.87 15.61
CA GLY A 110 -8.76 -4.38 15.12
C GLY A 110 -8.68 -3.33 14.01
N THR A 111 -7.47 -3.00 13.54
CA THR A 111 -7.26 -2.14 12.37
C THR A 111 -7.92 -2.75 11.13
N SER A 112 -8.86 -2.03 10.52
CA SER A 112 -9.47 -2.43 9.26
C SER A 112 -8.46 -2.26 8.13
N MET A 113 -8.44 -3.23 7.21
CA MET A 113 -7.55 -3.21 6.06
C MET A 113 -8.35 -3.41 4.78
N HIS A 114 -8.16 -2.53 3.79
CA HIS A 114 -8.65 -2.70 2.43
C HIS A 114 -7.47 -2.86 1.48
N VAL A 115 -7.54 -3.82 0.57
CA VAL A 115 -6.50 -4.11 -0.40
C VAL A 115 -7.07 -3.99 -1.80
N CYS A 116 -6.35 -3.29 -2.68
CA CYS A 116 -6.72 -3.10 -4.08
C CYS A 116 -5.55 -3.48 -4.98
N PHE A 117 -5.81 -4.39 -5.92
CA PHE A 117 -4.88 -4.76 -6.99
C PHE A 117 -4.96 -3.71 -8.09
N VAL A 118 -4.10 -2.70 -8.01
CA VAL A 118 -4.18 -1.48 -8.83
C VAL A 118 -3.80 -1.75 -10.28
N SER A 119 -2.71 -2.50 -10.48
CA SER A 119 -2.28 -2.89 -11.81
C SER A 119 -1.36 -4.09 -11.76
N ALA A 120 -1.54 -5.02 -12.68
CA ALA A 120 -0.76 -6.24 -12.79
C ALA A 120 -0.52 -6.61 -14.26
N ASP A 121 0.67 -7.08 -14.57
CA ASP A 121 0.94 -7.95 -15.74
C ASP A 121 1.40 -9.36 -15.29
N TYR A 122 1.24 -9.66 -14.00
CA TYR A 122 1.61 -10.91 -13.33
C TYR A 122 3.12 -11.20 -13.26
N SER A 123 3.95 -10.37 -13.90
CA SER A 123 5.39 -10.27 -13.68
C SER A 123 5.76 -9.11 -12.72
N SER A 124 4.91 -8.09 -12.71
CA SER A 124 4.97 -6.87 -11.91
C SER A 124 3.56 -6.54 -11.42
N LEU A 125 3.48 -5.99 -10.21
CA LEU A 125 2.24 -5.73 -9.52
C LEU A 125 2.33 -4.44 -8.70
N ILE A 126 1.31 -3.60 -8.76
CA ILE A 126 1.13 -2.45 -7.86
C ILE A 126 -0.06 -2.75 -6.96
N LEU A 127 0.18 -2.76 -5.66
CA LEU A 127 -0.85 -2.89 -4.62
C LEU A 127 -1.10 -1.54 -3.94
N TYR A 128 -2.36 -1.29 -3.64
CA TYR A 128 -2.79 -0.27 -2.69
C TYR A 128 -3.38 -0.95 -1.46
N ILE A 129 -2.98 -0.49 -0.28
CA ILE A 129 -3.45 -0.96 1.02
C ILE A 129 -3.90 0.27 1.81
N ARG A 130 -5.15 0.27 2.25
CA ARG A 130 -5.70 1.26 3.19
C ARG A 130 -5.82 0.62 4.55
N LEU A 131 -5.23 1.24 5.57
CA LEU A 131 -5.37 0.85 6.96
C LEU A 131 -6.18 1.92 7.69
N GLU A 132 -7.15 1.49 8.47
CA GLU A 132 -8.01 2.37 9.26
C GLU A 132 -8.03 1.89 10.71
N ASP A 133 -7.55 2.75 11.61
CA ASP A 133 -7.50 2.48 13.05
C ASP A 133 -7.95 3.72 13.81
N ALA A 134 -8.93 3.57 14.71
CA ALA A 134 -9.45 4.66 15.54
C ALA A 134 -9.77 5.98 14.78
N GLY A 135 -10.23 5.89 13.52
CA GLY A 135 -10.53 7.04 12.66
C GLY A 135 -9.33 7.61 11.89
N GLU A 136 -8.13 7.11 12.15
CA GLU A 136 -6.92 7.45 11.43
C GLU A 136 -6.74 6.57 10.19
N VAL A 137 -6.53 7.21 9.03
CA VAL A 137 -6.39 6.53 7.75
C VAL A 137 -4.93 6.59 7.29
N THR A 138 -4.38 5.42 6.98
CA THR A 138 -3.06 5.26 6.37
C THR A 138 -3.20 4.63 4.99
N SER A 139 -2.57 5.23 4.00
CA SER A 139 -2.44 4.67 2.65
C SER A 139 -1.02 4.15 2.46
N LEU A 140 -0.90 2.90 2.01
CA LEU A 140 0.36 2.25 1.65
C LEU A 140 0.25 1.74 0.22
N TRP A 141 1.29 1.98 -0.56
CA TRP A 141 1.43 1.54 -1.94
C TRP A 141 2.70 0.72 -2.07
N ALA A 142 2.60 -0.42 -2.74
CA ALA A 142 3.73 -1.32 -2.95
C ALA A 142 3.89 -1.65 -4.43
N LEU A 143 5.10 -1.45 -4.96
CA LEU A 143 5.54 -2.01 -6.23
C LEU A 143 6.24 -3.33 -5.96
N LEU A 144 5.75 -4.37 -6.63
CA LEU A 144 6.21 -5.74 -6.52
C LEU A 144 6.70 -6.26 -7.88
N ALA A 145 7.69 -7.14 -7.85
CA ALA A 145 8.17 -7.82 -9.05
C ALA A 145 8.50 -9.30 -8.76
N ARG A 146 8.40 -10.15 -9.79
CA ARG A 146 8.84 -11.55 -9.71
C ARG A 146 10.36 -11.70 -9.73
N ARG A 147 11.10 -10.68 -10.18
CA ARG A 147 12.57 -10.67 -10.33
C ARG A 147 13.16 -9.37 -9.79
N THR A 148 14.38 -9.45 -9.26
CA THR A 148 15.11 -8.31 -8.65
C THR A 148 15.31 -7.12 -9.59
N ARG A 149 15.50 -7.40 -10.88
CA ARG A 149 15.52 -6.40 -11.93
C ARG A 149 14.09 -6.20 -12.45
N GLY A 150 13.30 -5.45 -11.69
CA GLY A 150 11.95 -5.04 -12.11
C GLY A 150 12.00 -4.19 -13.38
N ASP A 151 10.89 -4.16 -14.13
CA ASP A 151 10.78 -3.35 -15.34
C ASP A 151 10.68 -1.84 -14.99
N PRO A 152 11.57 -0.99 -15.54
CA PRO A 152 11.54 0.46 -15.30
C PRO A 152 10.19 1.13 -15.58
N LYS A 153 9.40 0.62 -16.53
CA LYS A 153 8.06 1.16 -16.85
C LYS A 153 7.13 1.07 -15.66
N TRP A 154 7.20 -0.02 -14.90
CA TRP A 154 6.40 -0.22 -13.71
C TRP A 154 6.81 0.69 -12.57
N ARG A 155 8.11 0.99 -12.46
CA ARG A 155 8.59 2.02 -11.54
C ARG A 155 8.04 3.40 -11.90
N GLN A 156 8.07 3.77 -13.18
CA GLN A 156 7.52 5.05 -13.62
C GLN A 156 6.03 5.16 -13.30
N LYS A 157 5.25 4.12 -13.63
CA LYS A 157 3.82 4.03 -13.29
C LYS A 157 3.55 4.13 -11.79
N PHE A 158 4.38 3.49 -10.97
CA PHE A 158 4.29 3.59 -9.51
C PHE A 158 4.55 5.02 -9.01
N LEU A 159 5.56 5.71 -9.58
CA LEU A 159 5.87 7.10 -9.22
C LEU A 159 4.74 8.06 -9.58
N GLU A 160 4.08 7.85 -10.72
CA GLU A 160 2.88 8.62 -11.10
C GLU A 160 1.76 8.49 -10.06
N TYR A 161 1.55 7.29 -9.51
CA TYR A 161 0.61 7.11 -8.40
C TYR A 161 1.12 7.77 -7.12
N ALA A 162 2.38 7.60 -6.75
CA ALA A 162 2.92 8.22 -5.54
C ALA A 162 2.76 9.75 -5.58
N ASP A 163 3.03 10.38 -6.72
CA ASP A 163 2.87 11.81 -6.89
C ASP A 163 1.39 12.22 -6.92
N ARG A 164 0.53 11.48 -7.64
CA ARG A 164 -0.93 11.73 -7.68
C ARG A 164 -1.56 11.65 -6.30
N PHE A 165 -1.14 10.71 -5.46
CA PHE A 165 -1.68 10.51 -4.11
C PHE A 165 -0.87 11.23 -3.01
N HIS A 166 0.11 12.06 -3.38
CA HIS A 166 0.94 12.86 -2.46
C HIS A 166 1.63 12.03 -1.37
N LEU A 167 2.18 10.88 -1.76
CA LEU A 167 2.78 9.91 -0.85
C LEU A 167 4.26 10.19 -0.59
N GLN A 168 4.70 9.86 0.61
CA GLN A 168 6.11 9.77 0.97
C GLN A 168 6.69 8.46 0.42
N LYS A 169 7.81 8.53 -0.27
CA LYS A 169 8.44 7.36 -0.92
C LYS A 169 9.52 6.79 -0.01
N ALA A 170 9.54 5.48 0.13
CA ALA A 170 10.71 4.80 0.68
C ALA A 170 11.88 4.91 -0.31
N PRO A 171 13.14 4.92 0.18
CA PRO A 171 14.27 4.53 -0.64
C PRO A 171 13.97 3.19 -1.32
N VAL A 172 14.39 3.03 -2.59
CA VAL A 172 14.20 1.75 -3.31
C VAL A 172 14.86 0.65 -2.49
N PHE A 173 14.04 -0.31 -2.06
CA PHE A 173 14.47 -1.39 -1.18
C PHE A 173 14.11 -2.69 -1.89
N ASN A 174 15.09 -3.35 -2.49
CA ASN A 174 14.92 -4.71 -3.00
C ASN A 174 15.04 -5.67 -1.83
N LEU A 175 13.94 -5.96 -1.15
CA LEU A 175 13.88 -6.98 -0.12
C LEU A 175 13.90 -8.37 -0.78
N ASP A 176 15.04 -8.76 -1.36
CA ASP A 176 15.41 -10.19 -1.39
C ASP A 176 15.92 -10.57 -0.01
N ALA A 177 15.12 -10.29 1.03
CA ALA A 177 15.40 -10.76 2.36
C ALA A 177 15.24 -12.28 2.29
N ARG A 178 16.38 -12.96 2.13
CA ARG A 178 16.52 -14.40 2.29
C ARG A 178 16.33 -14.73 3.75
N CYS A 179 15.10 -14.56 4.20
CA CYS A 179 14.57 -15.28 5.31
C CYS A 179 14.71 -16.78 4.99
N PRO A 180 15.44 -17.57 5.79
CA PRO A 180 15.48 -19.01 5.60
C PRO A 180 14.04 -19.54 5.64
N ALA A 181 13.73 -20.53 4.80
CA ALA A 181 12.40 -21.14 4.78
C ALA A 181 12.07 -21.66 6.19
N ALA A 182 10.84 -21.41 6.67
CA ALA A 182 10.36 -22.07 7.87
C ALA A 182 10.51 -23.58 7.65
N GLU A 183 11.30 -24.24 8.49
CA GLU A 183 11.41 -25.71 8.47
C GLU A 183 10.00 -26.28 8.68
N ALA A 184 9.61 -27.17 7.76
CA ALA A 184 8.34 -27.87 7.75
C ALA A 184 8.26 -28.93 8.86
#